data_AF-A0A8T5U844-F1
#
_entry.id   AF-A0A8T5U844-F1
#
_cell.length_a   1.000
_cell.length_b   1.000
_cell.length_c   1.000
_cell.angle_alpha   90.00
_cell.angle_beta   90.00
_cell.angle_gamma   90.00
#
_symmetry.space_group_name_H-M   'P 1'
#
loop_
_entity.id
_entity.type
_entity.pdbx_description
1 polymer ?
#
loop_
_entity_poly.entity_id
_entity_poly.type
_entity_poly.pdbx_seq_one_letter_code
_entity_poly.pdbx_strand_id
1 'polypeptide(L)' 'MDKLRSRIQILSLLIIFFIYRTISAALYNNLPEFTLWLVISITYAISLMILYIVFRQREKR' A
#
# COMPACT_ATOMS: atom_id res chain seq x y z
N MET A 1 -3.92 -17.16 -13.94
CA MET A 1 -3.28 -16.35 -12.88
C MET A 1 -3.33 -14.84 -13.18
N ASP A 2 -3.73 -14.44 -14.39
CA ASP A 2 -3.69 -13.04 -14.85
C ASP A 2 -4.63 -12.10 -14.10
N LYS A 3 -5.83 -12.56 -13.74
CA LYS A 3 -6.79 -11.76 -12.96
C LYS A 3 -6.26 -11.41 -11.56
N LEU A 4 -5.46 -12.29 -10.94
CA LEU A 4 -4.89 -12.06 -9.61
C LEU A 4 -3.65 -11.18 -9.66
N ARG A 5 -2.76 -11.39 -10.65
CA ARG A 5 -1.62 -10.51 -10.91
C ARG A 5 -2.08 -9.08 -11.23
N SER A 6 -3.12 -8.94 -12.05
CA SER A 6 -3.75 -7.64 -12.36
C SER A 6 -4.31 -6.96 -11.11
N ARG A 7 -4.95 -7.70 -10.19
CA ARG A 7 -5.41 -7.16 -8.90
C ARG A 7 -4.28 -6.66 -8.01
N ILE A 8 -3.16 -7.37 -7.93
CA ILE A 8 -1.98 -6.94 -7.15
C ILE A 8 -1.34 -5.69 -7.78
N GLN A 9 -1.32 -5.58 -9.11
CA GLN A 9 -0.89 -4.37 -9.81
C GLN A 9 -1.78 -3.16 -9.49
N ILE A 10 -3.11 -3.34 -9.51
CA ILE A 10 -4.06 -2.29 -9.15
C ILE A 10 -3.91 -1.87 -7.68
N LEU A 11 -3.71 -2.83 -6.78
CA LEU A 11 -3.41 -2.55 -5.37
C LEU A 11 -2.08 -1.80 -5.22
N SER A 12 -1.06 -2.15 -6.00
CA SER A 12 0.22 -1.44 -5.97
C SER A 12 0.10 0.01 -6.47
N LEU A 13 -0.78 0.30 -7.43
CA LEU A 13 -1.07 1.67 -7.86
C LEU A 13 -1.66 2.53 -6.73
N LEU A 14 -2.37 1.90 -5.78
CA LEU A 14 -2.97 2.57 -4.64
C LEU A 14 -1.92 3.15 -3.66
N ILE A 15 -0.67 2.65 -3.67
CA ILE A 15 0.46 3.24 -2.92
C ILE A 15 0.69 4.71 -3.30
N ILE A 16 0.53 5.05 -4.57
CA ILE A 16 0.78 6.41 -5.07
C ILE A 16 -0.18 7.40 -4.40
N PHE A 17 -1.43 6.99 -4.17
CA PHE A 17 -2.42 7.81 -3.47
C PHE A 17 -2.03 8.07 -2.01
N PHE A 18 -1.55 7.05 -1.31
CA PHE A 18 -1.10 7.19 0.09
C PHE A 18 0.12 8.10 0.21
N ILE A 19 1.07 8.00 -0.73
CA ILE A 19 2.23 8.90 -0.80
C ILE A 19 1.76 10.34 -1.03
N TYR A 20 0.85 10.56 -2.00
CA TYR A 20 0.30 11.89 -2.28
C TYR A 20 -0.39 12.51 -1.07
N ARG A 21 -1.23 11.75 -0.34
CA ARG A 21 -1.91 12.25 0.86
C ARG A 21 -0.93 12.57 1.98
N THR A 22 0.11 11.75 2.16
CA THR A 22 1.18 12.00 3.14
C THR A 22 1.95 13.29 2.82
N ILE A 23 2.32 13.50 1.55
CA ILE A 23 2.99 14.73 1.11
C ILE A 23 2.08 15.95 1.28
N SER A 24 0.80 15.83 0.90
CA SER A 24 -0.17 16.91 1.06
C SER A 24 -0.32 17.30 2.54
N ALA A 25 -0.47 16.32 3.43
CA ALA A 25 -0.57 16.58 4.87
C ALA A 25 0.69 17.23 5.45
N ALA A 26 1.88 16.87 4.94
CA ALA A 26 3.14 17.51 5.30
C ALA A 26 3.20 18.97 4.80
N LEU A 27 2.76 19.25 3.58
CA LEU A 27 2.73 20.61 3.01
C LEU A 27 1.76 21.54 3.76
N TYR A 28 0.63 21.03 4.25
CA TYR A 28 -0.34 21.80 5.02
C TYR A 28 -0.03 21.87 6.53
N ASN A 29 1.15 21.38 6.98
CA ASN A 29 1.54 21.32 8.39
C ASN A 29 0.51 20.63 9.31
N ASN A 30 -0.25 19.69 8.76
CA ASN A 30 -1.35 19.06 9.47
C ASN A 30 -0.88 17.76 10.12
N LEU A 31 -0.17 17.90 11.25
CA LEU A 31 0.51 16.79 11.97
C LEU A 31 -0.39 15.57 12.28
N PRO A 32 -1.67 15.74 12.70
CA PRO A 32 -2.55 14.60 12.94
C PRO A 32 -2.86 13.83 11.65
N GLU A 33 -3.15 14.56 10.56
CA GLU A 33 -3.45 13.97 9.26
C GLU A 33 -2.22 13.28 8.66
N PHE A 34 -1.04 13.89 8.80
CA PHE A 34 0.24 13.29 8.39
C PHE A 34 0.50 11.96 9.11
N THR A 35 0.35 11.95 10.43
CA THR A 35 0.57 10.75 11.25
C THR A 35 -0.40 9.63 10.86
N LEU A 36 -1.67 9.98 10.64
CA LEU A 36 -2.70 9.03 10.22
C LEU A 36 -2.38 8.43 8.85
N TRP A 37 -2.04 9.25 7.85
CA TRP A 37 -1.67 8.76 6.51
C TRP A 37 -0.39 7.92 6.52
N LEU A 38 0.57 8.27 7.38
CA LEU A 38 1.80 7.52 7.55
C LEU A 38 1.53 6.12 8.14
N VAL A 39 0.69 6.03 9.18
CA VAL A 39 0.29 4.74 9.77
C VAL A 39 -0.44 3.88 8.73
N ILE A 40 -1.40 4.46 8.00
CA ILE A 40 -2.13 3.74 6.93
C ILE A 40 -1.16 3.24 5.85
N SER A 41 -0.20 4.07 5.44
CA SER A 41 0.80 3.70 4.42
C SER A 41 1.63 2.49 4.85
N ILE A 42 2.08 2.48 6.11
CA ILE A 42 2.87 1.38 6.68
C ILE A 42 2.02 0.10 6.76
N THR A 43 0.81 0.18 7.31
CA THR A 43 -0.11 -0.97 7.40
C THR A 43 -0.43 -1.55 6.02
N TYR A 44 -0.61 -0.69 5.02
CA TYR A 44 -0.87 -1.11 3.65
C TYR A 44 0.33 -1.82 3.02
N ALA A 45 1.54 -1.28 3.21
CA ALA A 45 2.78 -1.90 2.74
C ALA A 45 3.00 -3.29 3.34
N ILE A 46 2.78 -3.46 4.65
CA ILE A 46 2.86 -4.76 5.34
C ILE A 46 1.82 -5.74 4.76
N SER A 47 0.58 -5.27 4.56
CA SER A 47 -0.49 -6.10 3.99
C SER A 47 -0.14 -6.60 2.59
N LEU A 48 0.43 -5.74 1.74
CA LEU A 48 0.92 -6.12 0.42
C LEU A 48 2.08 -7.11 0.47
N MET A 49 3.02 -6.93 1.39
CA MET A 49 4.15 -7.85 1.58
C MET A 49 3.66 -9.25 1.99
N ILE A 50 2.74 -9.34 2.95
CA ILE A 50 2.14 -10.62 3.36
C ILE A 50 1.42 -11.27 2.19
N LEU A 51 0.61 -10.49 1.46
CA LEU A 51 -0.11 -10.96 0.29
C LEU A 51 0.86 -11.55 -0.74
N TYR A 52 1.94 -10.84 -1.06
CA TYR A 52 2.99 -11.30 -1.98
C TYR A 52 3.65 -12.60 -1.52
N ILE A 53 4.00 -12.72 -0.23
CA ILE A 53 4.59 -13.93 0.34
C ILE A 53 3.63 -15.11 0.22
N VAL A 54 2.35 -14.93 0.60
CA VAL A 54 1.33 -15.98 0.52
C VAL A 54 1.12 -16.43 -0.93
N PHE A 55 1.10 -15.50 -1.89
CA PHE A 55 1.04 -15.84 -3.30
C PHE A 55 2.24 -16.64 -3.76
N ARG A 56 3.46 -16.21 -3.42
CA ARG A 56 4.69 -16.91 -3.81
C ARG A 56 4.75 -18.34 -3.24
N GLN A 57 4.16 -18.57 -2.06
CA GLN A 57 4.05 -19.91 -1.49
C GLN A 57 3.00 -20.77 -2.20
N ARG A 58 1.87 -20.18 -2.62
CA ARG A 58 0.81 -20.86 -3.39
C ARG A 58 1.24 -21.21 -4.81
N GLU A 59 2.11 -20.42 -5.44
CA GLU A 59 2.62 -20.67 -6.79
C GLU A 59 3.70 -21.77 -6.83
N LYS A 60 4.39 -22.00 -5.70
CA LYS A 60 5.39 -23.07 -5.55
C LYS A 60 4.81 -24.44 -5.18
N ARG A 61 3.52 -24.51 -4.83
CA ARG A 61 2.79 -25.74 -4.51
C ARG A 61 1.95 -26.16 -5.71
#